data_AF-A0A945JQC8-F1
#
_entry.id   AF-A0A945JQC8-F1
#
_cell.length_a   1.000
_cell.length_b   1.000
_cell.length_c   1.000
_cell.angle_alpha   90.00
_cell.angle_beta   90.00
_cell.angle_gamma   90.00
#
_symmetry.space_group_name_H-M   'P 1'
#
loop_
_entity.id
_entity.type
_entity.pdbx_description
1 polymer ?
#
loop_
_entity_poly.entity_id
_entity_poly.type
_entity_poly.pdbx_seq_one_letter_code
_entity_poly.pdbx_strand_id
1 'polypeptide(L)'
;MSDEASDGSTWATTGGWPDAGSAVTATEPAHEHQPIGRGPFESTLFDNDLSPLRYVFRVWPIATVPTLGIATILALASQLFGYEQLFDQKQWEFNLDSPYLLFAEIVVGAPLLETMLMAPLLAFLRRFVRRRWYVICASAFVWAIMHSLSVAIWGVCIFWTFVVFSAAFEAWRPRGFWYAYFVTAGIHALNNALAGIGLLLPQP
;
A
#
# COMPACT_ATOMS: atom_id res chain seq x y z
N MET A 1 78.46 28.03 -2.26
CA MET A 1 77.93 26.93 -1.42
C MET A 1 77.66 25.79 -2.37
N SER A 2 78.40 24.73 -2.15
CA SER A 2 78.77 23.65 -3.04
C SER A 2 78.12 22.34 -2.58
N ASP A 3 78.16 21.34 -3.47
CA ASP A 3 78.10 19.87 -3.25
C ASP A 3 76.70 19.24 -3.07
N GLU A 4 76.23 18.37 -3.99
CA GLU A 4 76.56 16.94 -4.20
C GLU A 4 76.16 16.05 -2.99
N ALA A 5 75.17 15.16 -3.06
CA ALA A 5 75.07 13.84 -3.72
C ALA A 5 75.37 12.66 -2.75
N SER A 6 74.76 11.50 -3.05
CA SER A 6 74.95 10.15 -2.46
C SER A 6 74.31 9.85 -1.09
N ASP A 7 73.96 8.63 -0.70
CA ASP A 7 73.64 7.31 -1.29
C ASP A 7 73.40 6.42 -0.04
N GLY A 8 72.67 5.30 -0.14
CA GLY A 8 72.49 4.43 1.04
C GLY A 8 71.49 3.30 0.89
N SER A 9 71.89 2.29 0.14
CA SER A 9 71.19 1.05 -0.19
C SER A 9 70.94 0.06 0.98
N THR A 10 69.88 -0.74 0.79
CA THR A 10 69.74 -2.21 1.03
C THR A 10 69.94 -2.81 2.42
N TRP A 11 68.98 -3.63 2.88
CA TRP A 11 69.20 -5.07 3.16
C TRP A 11 67.88 -5.86 3.01
N ALA A 12 67.95 -6.95 2.26
CA ALA A 12 66.95 -8.00 2.17
C ALA A 12 67.23 -9.07 3.24
N THR A 13 66.19 -9.69 3.80
CA THR A 13 66.30 -11.02 4.41
C THR A 13 65.12 -11.90 3.99
N THR A 14 65.48 -12.89 3.19
CA THR A 14 64.77 -14.10 2.80
C THR A 14 64.53 -15.03 3.98
N GLY A 15 63.38 -15.71 4.01
CA GLY A 15 63.14 -16.87 4.86
C GLY A 15 61.92 -17.69 4.39
N GLY A 16 62.13 -18.68 3.50
CA GLY A 16 61.30 -19.91 3.44
C GLY A 16 61.78 -20.87 4.54
N TRP A 17 61.05 -21.85 5.08
CA TRP A 17 60.13 -22.92 4.62
C TRP A 17 59.48 -23.57 5.90
N PRO A 18 58.65 -24.65 5.95
CA PRO A 18 58.06 -25.53 4.91
C PRO A 18 56.54 -25.87 5.04
N ASP A 19 56.03 -26.44 3.94
CA ASP A 19 54.95 -27.42 3.65
C ASP A 19 53.86 -27.90 4.63
N ALA A 20 52.68 -28.06 3.99
CA ALA A 20 51.71 -29.17 4.03
C ALA A 20 50.98 -29.51 5.34
N GLY A 21 49.65 -29.29 5.34
CA GLY A 21 48.74 -29.95 6.26
C GLY A 21 47.34 -29.35 6.33
N SER A 22 46.44 -29.86 5.50
CA SER A 22 45.08 -30.24 5.90
C SER A 22 44.22 -29.21 6.65
N ALA A 23 43.41 -28.45 5.91
CA ALA A 23 42.06 -28.10 6.35
C ALA A 23 41.19 -27.80 5.13
N VAL A 24 40.61 -28.85 4.54
CA VAL A 24 39.38 -28.72 3.76
C VAL A 24 38.32 -28.22 4.73
N THR A 25 38.18 -26.90 4.82
CA THR A 25 36.99 -26.30 5.39
C THR A 25 35.89 -26.53 4.37
N ALA A 26 35.11 -27.59 4.59
CA ALA A 26 33.82 -27.74 3.95
C ALA A 26 33.02 -26.47 4.27
N THR A 27 32.97 -25.55 3.31
CA THR A 27 31.97 -24.49 3.29
C THR A 27 30.64 -25.21 3.25
N GLU A 28 29.97 -25.29 4.40
CA GLU A 28 28.54 -25.58 4.48
C GLU A 28 27.86 -24.81 3.35
N PRO A 29 27.09 -25.47 2.47
CA PRO A 29 26.26 -24.72 1.55
C PRO A 29 25.34 -23.89 2.43
N ALA A 30 25.51 -22.56 2.36
CA ALA A 30 24.57 -21.64 2.95
C ALA A 30 23.19 -22.13 2.55
N HIS A 31 22.40 -22.57 3.54
CA HIS A 31 20.99 -22.86 3.34
C HIS A 31 20.38 -21.56 2.88
N GLU A 32 20.36 -21.38 1.56
CA GLU A 32 19.66 -20.32 0.87
C GLU A 32 18.21 -20.53 1.27
N HIS A 33 17.79 -19.78 2.28
CA HIS A 33 16.40 -19.61 2.63
C HIS A 33 15.75 -19.06 1.37
N GLN A 34 15.27 -19.96 0.50
CA GLN A 34 14.43 -19.57 -0.60
C GLN A 34 13.27 -18.81 0.04
N PRO A 35 13.13 -17.50 -0.24
CA PRO A 35 12.04 -16.75 0.33
C PRO A 35 10.77 -17.47 -0.10
N ILE A 36 9.98 -17.92 0.88
CA ILE A 36 8.66 -18.53 0.63
C ILE A 36 7.98 -17.67 -0.43
N GLY A 37 7.81 -18.24 -1.62
CA GLY A 37 7.44 -17.48 -2.81
C GLY A 37 6.17 -16.70 -2.53
N ARG A 38 6.21 -15.38 -2.72
CA ARG A 38 5.00 -14.54 -2.56
C ARG A 38 3.91 -15.09 -3.48
N GLY A 39 2.71 -15.25 -2.95
CA GLY A 39 1.57 -15.67 -3.76
C GLY A 39 1.30 -14.67 -4.90
N PRO A 40 0.58 -15.08 -5.97
CA PRO A 40 0.30 -14.22 -7.13
C PRO A 40 -0.39 -12.89 -6.79
N PHE A 41 -1.18 -12.91 -5.71
CA PHE A 41 -1.87 -11.75 -5.18
C PHE A 41 -0.90 -10.76 -4.53
N GLU A 42 -0.03 -11.25 -3.64
CA GLU A 42 0.96 -10.41 -2.96
C GLU A 42 2.01 -9.88 -3.93
N SER A 43 2.41 -10.69 -4.91
CA SER A 43 3.33 -10.22 -5.95
C SER A 43 2.71 -9.08 -6.73
N THR A 44 1.43 -9.16 -7.10
CA THR A 44 0.73 -8.08 -7.82
C THR A 44 0.55 -6.82 -6.97
N LEU A 45 0.10 -6.93 -5.72
CA LEU A 45 -0.13 -5.77 -4.86
C LEU A 45 1.16 -5.05 -4.47
N PHE A 46 2.27 -5.78 -4.34
CA PHE A 46 3.55 -5.21 -3.94
C PHE A 46 4.53 -5.07 -5.11
N ASP A 47 4.07 -5.23 -6.35
CA ASP A 47 4.82 -4.95 -7.58
C ASP A 47 4.96 -3.44 -7.74
N ASN A 48 5.98 -2.90 -7.09
CA ASN A 48 6.33 -1.52 -7.28
C ASN A 48 7.33 -1.37 -8.41
N ASP A 49 7.56 -2.33 -9.33
CA ASP A 49 8.49 -2.14 -10.45
C ASP A 49 7.81 -1.51 -11.68
N LEU A 50 6.49 -1.65 -11.78
CA LEU A 50 5.66 -1.02 -12.80
C LEU A 50 5.74 0.51 -12.79
N SER A 51 5.37 1.12 -13.93
CA SER A 51 5.06 2.56 -13.97
C SER A 51 3.83 2.87 -13.10
N PRO A 52 3.76 4.04 -12.44
CA PRO A 52 2.65 4.43 -11.56
C PRO A 52 1.26 4.20 -12.16
N LEU A 53 1.05 4.67 -13.40
CA LEU A 53 -0.24 4.58 -14.07
C LEU A 53 -0.68 3.14 -14.35
N ARG A 54 0.23 2.29 -14.83
CA ARG A 54 -0.04 0.86 -15.06
C ARG A 54 -0.38 0.14 -13.75
N TYR A 55 0.31 0.48 -12.67
CA TYR A 55 0.00 -0.09 -11.36
C TYR A 55 -1.40 0.32 -10.89
N VAL A 56 -1.76 1.61 -11.02
CA VAL A 56 -3.10 2.11 -10.67
C VAL A 56 -4.19 1.30 -11.39
N PHE A 57 -4.12 1.16 -12.71
CA PHE A 57 -5.11 0.40 -13.47
C PHE A 57 -5.11 -1.10 -13.18
N ARG A 58 -3.96 -1.67 -12.82
CA ARG A 58 -3.85 -3.10 -12.46
C ARG A 58 -4.45 -3.40 -11.09
N VAL A 59 -4.25 -2.50 -10.13
CA VAL A 59 -4.69 -2.69 -8.74
C VAL A 59 -6.11 -2.17 -8.49
N TRP A 60 -6.59 -1.21 -9.27
CA TRP A 60 -7.94 -0.67 -9.14
C TRP A 60 -9.05 -1.74 -9.19
N PRO A 61 -9.04 -2.73 -10.11
CA PRO A 61 -10.03 -3.82 -10.11
C PRO A 61 -9.93 -4.70 -8.85
N ILE A 62 -8.72 -4.87 -8.30
CA ILE A 62 -8.48 -5.65 -7.07
C ILE A 62 -9.14 -4.95 -5.87
N ALA A 63 -9.12 -3.61 -5.83
CA ALA A 63 -9.87 -2.84 -4.82
C ALA A 63 -11.38 -2.91 -5.08
N THR A 64 -11.79 -2.69 -6.32
CA THR A 64 -13.19 -2.40 -6.66
C THR A 64 -14.08 -3.64 -6.64
N VAL A 65 -13.65 -4.73 -7.30
CA VAL A 65 -14.51 -5.91 -7.52
C VAL A 65 -14.93 -6.57 -6.20
N PRO A 66 -14.02 -6.86 -5.25
CA PRO A 66 -14.44 -7.48 -3.99
C PRO A 66 -15.28 -6.53 -3.13
N THR A 67 -14.99 -5.22 -3.15
CA THR A 67 -15.81 -4.21 -2.47
C THR A 67 -17.24 -4.18 -3.00
N LEU A 68 -17.43 -4.17 -4.32
CA LEU A 68 -18.77 -4.26 -4.92
C LEU A 68 -19.45 -5.58 -4.59
N GLY A 69 -18.70 -6.69 -4.59
CA GLY A 69 -19.22 -8.00 -4.17
C GLY A 69 -19.72 -7.99 -2.73
N ILE A 70 -18.94 -7.46 -1.80
CA ILE A 70 -19.31 -7.32 -0.38
C ILE A 70 -20.57 -6.44 -0.26
N ALA A 71 -20.57 -5.25 -0.85
CA ALA A 71 -21.70 -4.33 -0.78
C ALA A 71 -22.98 -4.95 -1.36
N THR A 72 -22.88 -5.64 -2.50
CA THR A 72 -24.02 -6.31 -3.15
C THR A 72 -24.58 -7.45 -2.29
N ILE A 73 -23.71 -8.31 -1.75
CA ILE A 73 -24.13 -9.41 -0.88
C ILE A 73 -24.81 -8.87 0.38
N LEU A 74 -24.25 -7.83 1.01
CA LEU A 74 -24.83 -7.22 2.20
C LEU A 74 -26.16 -6.53 1.90
N ALA A 75 -26.28 -5.85 0.76
CA ALA A 75 -27.54 -5.25 0.33
C ALA A 75 -28.64 -6.32 0.14
N LEU A 76 -28.34 -7.40 -0.59
CA LEU A 76 -29.27 -8.51 -0.79
C LEU A 76 -29.65 -9.20 0.53
N ALA A 77 -28.67 -9.47 1.39
CA ALA A 77 -28.93 -10.04 2.71
C ALA A 77 -29.82 -9.12 3.56
N SER A 78 -29.56 -7.81 3.54
CA SER A 78 -30.37 -6.84 4.29
C SER A 78 -31.84 -6.85 3.88
N GLN A 79 -32.13 -6.98 2.58
CA GLN A 79 -33.50 -7.11 2.07
C GLN A 79 -34.14 -8.44 2.51
N LEU A 80 -33.40 -9.54 2.42
CA LEU A 80 -33.90 -10.86 2.82
C LEU A 80 -34.23 -10.98 4.32
N PHE A 81 -33.50 -10.25 5.17
CA PHE A 81 -33.64 -10.32 6.63
C PHE A 81 -34.38 -9.12 7.25
N GLY A 82 -34.90 -8.19 6.45
CA GLY A 82 -35.65 -7.03 6.94
C GLY A 82 -34.79 -5.95 7.62
N TYR A 83 -33.54 -5.79 7.17
CA TYR A 83 -32.59 -4.76 7.62
C TYR A 83 -32.35 -3.68 6.56
N GLU A 84 -33.33 -3.39 5.72
CA GLU A 84 -33.23 -2.42 4.61
C GLU A 84 -32.78 -1.02 5.08
N GLN A 85 -33.09 -0.66 6.33
CA GLN A 85 -32.66 0.58 6.97
C GLN A 85 -31.13 0.75 7.05
N LEU A 86 -30.35 -0.32 6.91
CA LEU A 86 -28.88 -0.24 6.84
C LEU A 86 -28.39 0.39 5.53
N PHE A 87 -29.21 0.38 4.48
CA PHE A 87 -28.91 0.93 3.16
C PHE A 87 -29.86 2.07 2.77
N ASP A 88 -30.54 2.68 3.74
CA ASP A 88 -31.42 3.83 3.49
C ASP A 88 -30.60 5.01 2.93
N GLN A 89 -31.01 5.53 1.77
CA GLN A 89 -30.35 6.65 1.09
C GLN A 89 -30.28 7.92 1.96
N LYS A 90 -31.21 8.11 2.90
CA LYS A 90 -31.20 9.28 3.80
C LYS A 90 -29.95 9.36 4.67
N GLN A 91 -29.29 8.23 4.90
CA GLN A 91 -28.03 8.17 5.66
C GLN A 91 -26.84 8.73 4.87
N TRP A 92 -27.02 8.94 3.56
CA TRP A 92 -25.97 9.32 2.60
C TRP A 92 -26.22 10.71 1.99
N GLU A 93 -27.06 11.53 2.62
CA GLU A 93 -27.34 12.89 2.17
C GLU A 93 -26.13 13.81 2.45
N PHE A 94 -25.60 14.42 1.39
CA PHE A 94 -24.54 15.41 1.46
C PHE A 94 -25.12 16.81 1.24
N ASN A 95 -24.78 17.76 2.10
CA ASN A 95 -25.27 19.14 2.05
C ASN A 95 -24.48 20.00 1.04
N LEU A 96 -24.49 19.62 -0.25
CA LEU A 96 -23.92 20.43 -1.32
C LEU A 96 -24.96 20.69 -2.41
N ASP A 97 -25.20 21.97 -2.70
CA ASP A 97 -26.21 22.43 -3.67
C ASP A 97 -25.84 22.10 -5.13
N SER A 98 -24.62 21.63 -5.40
CA SER A 98 -24.14 21.30 -6.75
C SER A 98 -23.64 19.86 -6.85
N PRO A 99 -24.27 19.01 -7.70
CA PRO A 99 -23.82 17.64 -7.89
C PRO A 99 -22.40 17.56 -8.49
N TYR A 100 -22.00 18.57 -9.27
CA TYR A 100 -20.65 18.64 -9.84
C TYR A 100 -19.58 18.93 -8.78
N LEU A 101 -19.87 19.80 -7.82
CA LEU A 101 -18.96 20.08 -6.70
C LEU A 101 -18.85 18.86 -5.78
N LEU A 102 -19.98 18.22 -5.46
CA LEU A 102 -20.01 16.99 -4.67
C LEU A 102 -19.22 15.87 -5.36
N PHE A 103 -19.40 15.70 -6.67
CA PHE A 103 -18.60 14.73 -7.44
C PHE A 103 -17.10 15.05 -7.39
N ALA A 104 -16.71 16.31 -7.59
CA ALA A 104 -15.30 16.71 -7.52
C ALA A 104 -14.70 16.49 -6.12
N GLU A 105 -15.47 16.75 -5.06
CA GLU A 105 -15.05 16.45 -3.69
C GLU A 105 -14.86 14.95 -3.49
N ILE A 106 -15.84 14.13 -3.86
CA ILE A 106 -15.80 12.67 -3.68
C ILE A 106 -14.67 12.02 -4.50
N VAL A 107 -14.40 12.52 -5.71
CA VAL A 107 -13.45 11.88 -6.64
C VAL A 107 -12.03 12.43 -6.52
N VAL A 108 -11.87 13.68 -6.10
CA VAL A 108 -10.55 14.33 -6.02
C VAL A 108 -10.24 14.77 -4.60
N GLY A 109 -11.12 15.57 -3.99
CA GLY A 109 -10.89 16.15 -2.67
C GLY A 109 -10.66 15.10 -1.57
N ALA A 110 -11.64 14.23 -1.36
CA ALA A 110 -11.62 13.18 -0.36
C ALA A 110 -10.46 12.19 -0.58
N PRO A 111 -10.22 11.63 -1.78
CA PRO A 111 -9.07 10.74 -2.01
C PRO A 111 -7.71 11.36 -1.69
N LEU A 112 -7.51 12.63 -2.03
CA LEU A 112 -6.28 13.35 -1.72
C LEU A 112 -6.13 13.60 -0.21
N LEU A 113 -7.19 14.02 0.47
CA LEU A 113 -7.17 14.27 1.91
C LEU A 113 -6.99 12.98 2.72
N GLU A 114 -7.78 11.97 2.42
CA GLU A 114 -7.75 10.69 3.13
C GLU A 114 -6.42 9.96 2.95
N THR A 115 -5.87 9.96 1.73
CA THR A 115 -4.54 9.36 1.50
C THR A 115 -3.44 10.13 2.24
N MET A 116 -3.60 11.45 2.41
CA MET A 116 -2.65 12.26 3.19
C MET A 116 -2.72 11.89 4.67
N LEU A 117 -3.92 11.69 5.21
CA LEU A 117 -4.17 11.25 6.59
C LEU A 117 -3.77 9.78 6.83
N MET A 118 -3.82 8.94 5.79
CA MET A 118 -3.39 7.55 5.86
C MET A 118 -1.89 7.42 6.14
N ALA A 119 -1.08 8.35 5.64
CA ALA A 119 0.36 8.30 5.82
C ALA A 119 0.84 8.40 7.30
N PRO A 120 0.41 9.40 8.11
CA PRO A 120 0.75 9.44 9.53
C PRO A 120 0.11 8.29 10.31
N LEU A 121 -1.08 7.81 9.93
CA LEU A 121 -1.70 6.63 10.54
C LEU A 121 -0.82 5.38 10.34
N LEU A 122 -0.42 5.07 9.11
CA LEU A 122 0.48 3.94 8.81
C LEU A 122 1.84 4.10 9.51
N ALA A 123 2.38 5.32 9.54
CA ALA A 123 3.62 5.61 10.26
C ALA A 123 3.49 5.39 11.78
N PHE A 124 2.36 5.73 12.37
CA PHE A 124 2.06 5.47 13.77
C PHE A 124 1.91 3.97 14.04
N LEU A 125 1.12 3.25 13.26
CA LEU A 125 0.89 1.80 13.42
C LEU A 125 2.18 0.98 13.30
N ARG A 126 3.09 1.37 12.41
CA ARG A 126 4.43 0.74 12.29
C ARG A 126 5.27 0.81 13.57
N ARG A 127 4.99 1.73 14.49
CA ARG A 127 5.71 1.81 15.78
C ARG A 127 5.37 0.63 16.70
N PHE A 128 4.19 0.04 16.54
CA PHE A 128 3.68 -1.03 17.39
C PHE A 128 3.73 -2.40 16.70
N VAL A 129 3.62 -2.42 15.37
CA VAL A 129 3.47 -3.65 14.60
C VAL A 129 4.58 -3.77 13.56
N ARG A 130 5.39 -4.84 13.66
CA ARG A 130 6.52 -5.08 12.74
C ARG A 130 6.10 -5.73 11.42
N ARG A 131 5.03 -6.55 11.43
CA ARG A 131 4.58 -7.26 10.23
C ARG A 131 3.74 -6.34 9.36
N ARG A 132 4.21 -6.12 8.13
CA ARG A 132 3.59 -5.24 7.14
C ARG A 132 2.09 -5.50 6.92
N TRP A 133 1.69 -6.76 6.76
CA TRP A 133 0.28 -7.11 6.57
C TRP A 133 -0.60 -6.72 7.75
N TYR A 134 -0.10 -6.85 8.98
CA TYR A 134 -0.85 -6.46 10.16
C TYR A 134 -1.00 -4.94 10.26
N VAL A 135 0.00 -4.16 9.84
CA VAL A 135 -0.12 -2.70 9.70
C VAL A 135 -1.20 -2.33 8.69
N ILE A 136 -1.21 -2.99 7.53
CA ILE A 136 -2.20 -2.77 6.47
C ILE A 136 -3.61 -3.08 6.97
N CYS A 137 -3.84 -4.24 7.57
CA CYS A 137 -5.15 -4.62 8.10
C CYS A 137 -5.57 -3.69 9.25
N ALA A 138 -4.66 -3.33 10.16
CA ALA A 138 -4.96 -2.40 11.25
C ALA A 138 -5.36 -1.01 10.73
N SER A 139 -4.67 -0.49 9.71
CA SER A 139 -5.05 0.75 9.02
C SER A 139 -6.45 0.64 8.43
N ALA A 140 -6.73 -0.44 7.69
CA ALA A 140 -8.05 -0.66 7.12
C ALA A 140 -9.17 -0.75 8.16
N PHE A 141 -8.92 -1.38 9.31
CA PHE A 141 -9.87 -1.40 10.43
C PHE A 141 -10.14 -0.01 10.99
N VAL A 142 -9.11 0.82 11.19
CA VAL A 142 -9.29 2.20 11.67
C VAL A 142 -10.17 2.99 10.70
N TRP A 143 -9.90 2.90 9.39
CA TRP A 143 -10.70 3.56 8.36
C TRP A 143 -12.14 3.03 8.32
N ALA A 144 -12.33 1.72 8.38
CA ALA A 144 -13.66 1.11 8.45
C ALA A 144 -14.44 1.63 9.66
N ILE A 145 -13.84 1.68 10.85
CA ILE A 145 -14.48 2.22 12.05
C ILE A 145 -14.88 3.69 11.83
N MET A 146 -13.95 4.53 11.35
CA MET A 146 -14.24 5.96 11.12
C MET A 146 -15.44 6.16 10.18
N HIS A 147 -15.55 5.35 9.12
CA HIS A 147 -16.68 5.43 8.19
C HIS A 147 -17.96 4.82 8.76
N SER A 148 -17.86 3.81 9.62
CA SER A 148 -19.01 3.29 10.36
C SER A 148 -19.56 4.29 11.39
N LEU A 149 -18.80 5.33 11.77
CA LEU A 149 -19.32 6.41 12.62
C LEU A 149 -20.28 7.35 11.88
N SER A 150 -20.16 7.50 10.56
CA SER A 150 -21.12 8.25 9.75
C SER A 150 -22.28 7.36 9.31
N VAL A 151 -21.98 6.20 8.74
CA VAL A 151 -23.00 5.22 8.32
C VAL A 151 -22.54 3.82 8.72
N ALA A 152 -23.28 3.17 9.63
CA ALA A 152 -22.84 1.95 10.31
C ALA A 152 -22.32 0.84 9.36
N ILE A 153 -23.03 0.57 8.26
CA ILE A 153 -22.65 -0.48 7.30
C ILE A 153 -21.47 -0.07 6.40
N TRP A 154 -21.19 1.23 6.26
CA TRP A 154 -20.24 1.76 5.28
C TRP A 154 -18.85 1.21 5.47
N GLY A 155 -18.36 1.22 6.71
CA GLY A 155 -17.05 0.69 7.07
C GLY A 155 -16.86 -0.76 6.63
N VAL A 156 -17.91 -1.59 6.73
CA VAL A 156 -17.86 -2.99 6.30
C VAL A 156 -17.71 -3.09 4.79
N CYS A 157 -18.48 -2.30 4.03
CA CYS A 157 -18.43 -2.28 2.57
C CYS A 157 -17.05 -1.86 2.03
N ILE A 158 -16.43 -0.85 2.63
CA ILE A 158 -15.17 -0.27 2.13
C ILE A 158 -13.91 -0.82 2.80
N PHE A 159 -14.06 -1.68 3.82
CA PHE A 159 -12.92 -2.26 4.54
C PHE A 159 -11.88 -2.84 3.59
N TRP A 160 -12.33 -3.63 2.60
CA TRP A 160 -11.46 -4.23 1.60
C TRP A 160 -10.72 -3.18 0.76
N THR A 161 -11.41 -2.11 0.38
CA THR A 161 -10.81 -1.01 -0.40
C THR A 161 -9.64 -0.40 0.36
N PHE A 162 -9.81 -0.16 1.67
CA PHE A 162 -8.75 0.39 2.52
C PHE A 162 -7.60 -0.59 2.78
N VAL A 163 -7.84 -1.91 2.74
CA VAL A 163 -6.76 -2.91 2.71
C VAL A 163 -5.88 -2.69 1.48
N VAL A 164 -6.50 -2.56 0.30
CA VAL A 164 -5.76 -2.36 -0.96
C VAL A 164 -5.06 -1.00 -1.00
N PHE A 165 -5.70 0.08 -0.55
CA PHE A 165 -5.09 1.40 -0.49
C PHE A 165 -3.88 1.44 0.45
N SER A 166 -4.00 0.85 1.64
CA SER A 166 -2.90 0.74 2.60
C SER A 166 -1.77 -0.13 2.04
N ALA A 167 -2.08 -1.22 1.34
CA ALA A 167 -1.09 -2.07 0.68
C ALA A 167 -0.33 -1.30 -0.43
N ALA A 168 -1.05 -0.58 -1.27
CA ALA A 168 -0.48 0.25 -2.34
C ALA A 168 0.42 1.36 -1.77
N PHE A 169 -0.01 2.01 -0.69
CA PHE A 169 0.79 3.04 -0.03
C PHE A 169 2.11 2.46 0.47
N GLU A 170 2.07 1.31 1.16
CA GLU A 170 3.28 0.62 1.60
C GLU A 170 4.14 0.14 0.42
N ALA A 171 3.52 -0.26 -0.71
CA ALA A 171 4.24 -0.77 -1.89
C ALA A 171 5.13 0.29 -2.51
N TRP A 172 4.59 1.49 -2.60
CA TRP A 172 5.25 2.62 -3.24
C TRP A 172 6.08 3.47 -2.28
N ARG A 173 5.93 3.28 -0.96
CA ARG A 173 6.70 4.03 0.06
C ARG A 173 8.22 3.98 -0.12
N PRO A 174 8.86 2.85 -0.49
CA PRO A 174 10.30 2.79 -0.75
C PRO A 174 10.77 3.69 -1.90
N ARG A 175 9.90 4.00 -2.87
CA ARG A 175 10.22 4.93 -3.97
C ARG A 175 10.07 6.40 -3.59
N GLY A 176 9.40 6.67 -2.47
CA GLY A 176 9.21 8.03 -1.95
C GLY A 176 7.81 8.25 -1.42
N PHE A 177 7.66 9.30 -0.60
CA PHE A 177 6.36 9.66 -0.03
C PHE A 177 5.35 10.05 -1.11
N TRP A 178 5.75 10.94 -2.03
CA TRP A 178 4.86 11.45 -3.08
C TRP A 178 4.43 10.36 -4.07
N TYR A 179 5.30 9.39 -4.35
CA TYR A 179 4.93 8.23 -5.14
C TYR A 179 3.84 7.41 -4.46
N ALA A 180 4.01 7.07 -3.18
CA ALA A 180 3.00 6.36 -2.40
C ALA A 180 1.67 7.13 -2.35
N TYR A 181 1.75 8.43 -2.09
CA TYR A 181 0.61 9.32 -2.01
C TYR A 181 -0.19 9.36 -3.31
N PHE A 182 0.42 9.74 -4.43
CA PHE A 182 -0.31 9.92 -5.69
C PHE A 182 -0.74 8.61 -6.34
N VAL A 183 0.02 7.51 -6.16
CA VAL A 183 -0.43 6.20 -6.66
C VAL A 183 -1.65 5.71 -5.89
N THR A 184 -1.62 5.75 -4.56
CA THR A 184 -2.77 5.34 -3.75
C THR A 184 -3.97 6.24 -3.98
N ALA A 185 -3.77 7.57 -4.01
CA ALA A 185 -4.82 8.53 -4.31
C ALA A 185 -5.41 8.32 -5.71
N GLY A 186 -4.63 7.91 -6.70
CA GLY A 186 -5.12 7.57 -8.03
C GLY A 186 -6.03 6.35 -8.05
N ILE A 187 -5.68 5.29 -7.33
CA ILE A 187 -6.55 4.10 -7.18
C ILE A 187 -7.84 4.49 -6.46
N HIS A 188 -7.72 5.31 -5.43
CA HIS A 188 -8.83 5.79 -4.63
C HIS A 188 -9.79 6.69 -5.44
N ALA A 189 -9.26 7.63 -6.20
CA ALA A 189 -10.02 8.48 -7.11
C ALA A 189 -10.79 7.67 -8.16
N LEU A 190 -10.18 6.63 -8.76
CA LEU A 190 -10.88 5.76 -9.71
C LEU A 190 -12.00 4.95 -9.04
N ASN A 191 -11.78 4.45 -7.82
CA ASN A 191 -12.79 3.73 -7.06
C ASN A 191 -13.99 4.65 -6.75
N ASN A 192 -13.72 5.88 -6.31
CA ASN A 192 -14.76 6.86 -6.00
C ASN A 192 -15.44 7.41 -7.25
N ALA A 193 -14.73 7.56 -8.38
CA ALA A 193 -15.33 7.95 -9.65
C ALA A 193 -16.38 6.94 -10.11
N LEU A 194 -16.09 5.64 -9.98
CA LEU A 194 -17.06 4.60 -10.31
C LEU A 194 -18.28 4.66 -9.39
N ALA A 195 -18.09 4.85 -8.08
CA ALA A 195 -19.20 4.96 -7.13
C ALA A 195 -20.02 6.24 -7.33
N GLY A 196 -19.35 7.37 -7.60
CA GLY A 196 -19.93 8.70 -7.68
C GLY A 196 -20.53 9.05 -9.03
N ILE A 197 -20.30 8.27 -10.09
CA ILE A 197 -20.82 8.60 -11.44
C ILE A 197 -22.35 8.72 -11.47
N GLY A 198 -23.06 8.02 -10.58
CA GLY A 198 -24.51 8.11 -10.43
C GLY A 198 -25.01 9.50 -10.01
N LEU A 199 -24.17 10.31 -9.35
CA LEU A 199 -24.50 11.68 -8.95
C LEU A 199 -24.63 12.63 -10.14
N LEU A 200 -23.99 12.31 -11.26
CA LEU A 200 -24.01 13.12 -12.47
C LEU A 200 -25.19 12.74 -13.39
N LEU A 201 -25.89 11.65 -13.09
CA LEU A 201 -27.06 11.22 -13.83
C LEU A 201 -28.28 12.04 -13.39
N PRO A 202 -29.23 12.34 -14.30
CA PRO A 202 -30.51 12.93 -13.92
C PRO A 202 -31.20 12.03 -12.87
N GLN A 203 -31.54 12.61 -11.73
CA GLN A 203 -32.32 11.91 -10.71
C GLN A 203 -33.79 11.87 -11.16
N PRO A 204 -34.49 10.73 -10.99
CA PRO A 204 -35.89 10.57 -11.39
C PRO A 204 -36.86 11.43 -10.56
#